data_AF-A0A2P8KKM7-F1
#
_entry.id   AF-A0A2P8KKM7-F1
#
_cell.length_a   1.000
_cell.length_b   1.000
_cell.length_c   1.000
_cell.angle_alpha   90.00
_cell.angle_beta   90.00
_cell.angle_gamma   90.00
#
_symmetry.space_group_name_H-M   'P 1'
#
loop_
_entity.id
_entity.type
_entity.pdbx_description
1 polymer ?
#
loop_
_entity_poly.entity_id
_entity_poly.type
_entity_poly.pdbx_seq_one_letter_code
_entity_poly.pdbx_strand_id
1 'polypeptide(L)' 'MEFTTGTSHELPDEVLVGLAQYRHKVFVETLGWDLATQAGLELDEFDRSDPLFACWIELNNTSNVPN' A
#
# COMPACT_ATOMS: atom_id res chain seq x y z
N MET A 1 15.40 0.27 -4.24
CA MET A 1 14.27 1.22 -4.08
C MET A 1 13.96 1.83 -5.43
N GLU A 2 12.70 1.80 -5.83
CA GLU A 2 12.17 2.40 -7.06
C GLU A 2 10.95 3.25 -6.72
N PHE A 3 10.80 4.39 -7.40
CA PHE A 3 9.61 5.22 -7.29
C PHE A 3 8.61 4.79 -8.35
N THR A 4 7.38 4.55 -7.95
CA THR A 4 6.29 4.22 -8.87
C THR A 4 5.03 4.99 -8.52
N THR A 5 4.22 5.23 -9.54
CA THR A 5 2.89 5.83 -9.41
C THR A 5 1.90 5.06 -10.25
N GLY A 6 0.65 4.97 -9.79
CA GLY A 6 -0.42 4.35 -10.56
C GLY A 6 -1.72 4.31 -9.78
N THR A 7 -2.81 4.00 -10.46
CA THR A 7 -4.11 3.79 -9.85
C THR A 7 -4.24 2.39 -9.26
N SER A 8 -5.39 2.09 -8.65
CA SER A 8 -5.68 0.75 -8.11
C SER A 8 -5.72 -0.34 -9.20
N HIS A 9 -5.92 0.05 -10.47
CA HIS A 9 -5.93 -0.85 -11.62
C HIS A 9 -4.55 -1.05 -12.27
N GLU A 10 -3.61 -0.12 -12.01
CA GLU A 10 -2.28 -0.11 -12.64
C GLU A 10 -1.21 -0.72 -11.73
N LEU A 11 -1.37 -0.60 -10.40
CA LEU A 11 -0.43 -1.12 -9.43
C LEU A 11 -0.75 -2.57 -9.03
N PRO A 12 0.26 -3.42 -8.79
CA PRO A 12 0.04 -4.76 -8.26
C PRO A 12 -0.65 -4.75 -6.89
N ASP A 13 -1.55 -5.71 -6.65
CA ASP A 13 -2.25 -5.87 -5.37
C ASP A 13 -1.29 -5.90 -4.16
N GLU A 14 -0.12 -6.53 -4.32
CA GLU A 14 0.91 -6.59 -3.26
C GLU A 14 1.45 -5.20 -2.88
N VAL A 15 1.56 -4.28 -3.84
CA VAL A 15 1.99 -2.90 -3.60
C VAL A 15 0.89 -2.14 -2.87
N LEU A 16 -0.37 -2.30 -3.31
CA LEU A 16 -1.53 -1.64 -2.69
C LEU A 16 -1.76 -2.11 -1.25
N VAL A 17 -1.69 -3.43 -1.01
CA VAL A 17 -1.81 -4.02 0.34
C VAL A 17 -0.64 -3.56 1.21
N GLY A 18 0.59 -3.62 0.70
CA GLY A 18 1.77 -3.14 1.43
C GLY A 18 1.67 -1.66 1.80
N LEU A 19 1.13 -0.83 0.90
CA LEU A 19 0.89 0.59 1.15
C LEU A 19 -0.16 0.81 2.25
N ALA A 20 -1.28 0.07 2.23
CA ALA A 20 -2.32 0.17 3.26
C ALA A 20 -1.82 -0.28 4.65
N GLN A 21 -0.97 -1.32 4.70
CA GLN A 21 -0.28 -1.74 5.93
C GLN A 21 0.70 -0.68 6.43
N TYR A 22 1.45 -0.07 5.51
CA TYR A 22 2.38 1.00 5.85
C TYR A 22 1.63 2.22 6.43
N ARG A 23 0.52 2.62 5.81
CA ARG A 23 -0.36 3.69 6.30
C ARG A 23 -0.91 3.37 7.70
N HIS A 24 -1.33 2.14 7.97
CA HIS A 24 -1.75 1.71 9.30
C HIS A 24 -0.65 1.91 10.35
N LYS A 25 0.56 1.42 10.05
CA LYS A 25 1.71 1.57 10.96
C LYS A 25 2.05 3.03 11.24
N VAL A 26 1.99 3.90 10.23
CA VAL A 26 2.32 5.31 10.40
C VAL A 26 1.17 6.05 11.10
N PHE A 27 -0.02 6.07 10.52
CA PHE A 27 -1.10 6.95 10.99
C PHE A 27 -1.73 6.45 12.29
N VAL A 28 -1.96 5.15 12.42
CA VAL A 28 -2.65 4.59 13.59
C VAL A 28 -1.66 4.24 14.69
N GLU A 29 -0.65 3.42 14.39
CA GLU A 29 0.27 2.93 15.43
C GLU A 29 1.28 3.99 15.89
N THR A 30 1.85 4.76 14.95
CA THR A 30 2.93 5.71 15.27
C THR A 30 2.39 7.09 15.64
N LEU A 31 1.42 7.62 14.87
CA LEU A 31 0.85 8.94 15.12
C LEU A 31 -0.38 8.92 16.04
N GLY A 32 -0.95 7.74 16.32
CA GLY A 32 -2.05 7.59 17.27
C GLY A 32 -3.38 8.13 16.77
N TRP A 33 -3.59 8.20 15.45
CA TRP A 33 -4.86 8.69 14.89
C TRP A 33 -5.97 7.65 15.12
N ASP A 34 -7.14 8.13 15.54
CA ASP A 34 -8.34 7.31 15.73
C ASP A 34 -9.08 7.15 14.39
N LEU A 35 -8.55 6.27 13.54
CA LEU A 35 -9.12 5.93 12.25
C LEU A 35 -9.72 4.52 12.27
N ALA A 36 -10.77 4.30 11.48
CA ALA A 36 -11.30 2.96 11.26
C ALA A 36 -10.28 2.12 10.47
N THR A 37 -9.96 0.94 10.97
CA THR A 37 -9.04 0.01 10.30
C THR A 37 -9.69 -1.34 10.10
N GLN A 38 -9.28 -2.05 9.05
CA GLN A 38 -9.75 -3.41 8.79
C GLN A 38 -8.53 -4.34 8.67
N ALA A 39 -8.40 -5.28 9.59
CA ALA A 39 -7.33 -6.29 9.58
C ALA A 39 -5.91 -5.70 9.48
N GLY A 40 -5.64 -4.58 10.14
CA GLY A 40 -4.33 -3.90 10.10
C GLY A 40 -4.07 -3.12 8.80
N LEU A 41 -5.12 -2.89 8.01
CA LEU A 41 -5.09 -2.02 6.84
C LEU A 41 -5.75 -0.69 7.18
N GLU A 42 -5.12 0.41 6.77
CA GLU A 42 -5.73 1.73 6.78
C GLU A 42 -6.23 2.02 5.37
N LEU A 43 -7.56 2.07 5.23
CA LEU A 43 -8.30 2.29 3.99
C LEU A 43 -9.45 3.26 4.30
N ASP A 44 -9.51 4.37 3.60
CA ASP A 44 -10.49 5.42 3.81
C ASP A 44 -11.49 5.55 2.64
N GLU A 45 -12.31 6.61 2.66
CA GLU A 45 -13.29 6.85 1.61
C GLU A 45 -12.68 7.24 0.25
N PHE A 46 -11.44 7.76 0.24
CA PHE A 46 -10.74 8.17 -0.97
C PHE A 46 -10.16 6.99 -1.72
N ASP A 47 -9.79 5.90 -1.03
CA ASP A 47 -9.26 4.67 -1.65
C ASP A 47 -10.25 3.99 -2.62
N ARG A 48 -11.55 4.30 -2.52
CA ARG A 48 -12.60 3.79 -3.43
C ARG A 48 -12.77 4.62 -4.69
N SER A 49 -12.19 5.83 -4.74
CA SER A 49 -12.35 6.79 -5.84
C SER A 49 -11.29 6.66 -6.94
N ASP A 50 -10.62 5.50 -6.99
CA ASP A 50 -9.47 5.20 -7.86
C ASP A 50 -8.38 6.29 -7.81
N PRO A 51 -7.83 6.59 -6.61
CA PRO A 51 -6.84 7.65 -6.47
C PRO A 51 -5.53 7.25 -7.16
N LEU A 52 -4.75 8.26 -7.53
CA LEU A 52 -3.37 8.05 -7.97
C LEU A 52 -2.49 7.84 -6.74
N PHE A 53 -1.91 6.65 -6.60
CA PHE A 53 -0.94 6.34 -5.56
C PHE A 53 0.47 6.72 -6.03
N ALA A 54 1.31 7.16 -5.10
CA ALA A 54 2.72 7.39 -5.31
C ALA A 54 3.50 6.74 -4.16
N CYS A 55 4.40 5.82 -4.48
CA CYS A 55 5.12 5.07 -3.46
C CYS A 55 6.56 4.77 -3.88
N TRP A 56 7.41 4.62 -2.86
CA TRP A 56 8.73 4.04 -3.01
C TRP A 56 8.65 2.59 -2.59
N ILE A 57 8.94 1.69 -3.53
CA ILE A 57 8.94 0.25 -3.29
C ILE A 57 10.36 -0.30 -3.29
N GLU A 58 10.56 -1.37 -2.54
CA GLU A 58 11.75 -2.20 -2.67
C GLU A 58 11.45 -3.33 -3.65
N LEU A 59 12.25 -3.45 -4.71
CA LEU A 59 12.11 -4.54 -5.67
C LEU A 59 12.68 -5.81 -5.05
N ASN A 60 11.81 -6.72 -4.65
CA ASN A 60 12.21 -8.09 -4.36
C ASN A 60 12.38 -8.80 -5.70
N ASN A 61 13.63 -9.06 -6.08
CA ASN A 61 13.97 -9.74 -7.33
C ASN A 61 13.54 -11.22 -7.21
N THR A 62 12.26 -11.53 -7.46
CA THR A 62 11.73 -12.89 -7.47
C THR A 62 12.08 -13.57 -8.80
N SER A 63 13.38 -13.80 -9.01
CA SER A 63 13.85 -14.90 -9.85
C SER A 63 13.54 -16.21 -9.12
N ASN A 64 12.27 -16.54 -8.99
CA ASN A 64 11.83 -17.87 -8.58
C ASN A 64 10.91 -18.40 -9.68
N VAL A 65 11.54 -18.73 -10.82
CA VAL A 65 10.96 -19.62 -11.81
C VAL A 65 11.26 -21.04 -11.31
N PRO A 66 10.28 -21.81 -10.84
CA PRO A 66 10.49 -23.23 -10.60
C PRO A 66 10.60 -23.91 -11.98
N ASN A 67 11.69 -24.65 -12.19
CA ASN A 67 11.77 -25.66 -13.25
C ASN A 67 10.76 -26.78 -13.01
#